data_AF-A0A535IYC5-F1
#
_entry.id   AF-A0A535IYC5-F1
#
_cell.length_a   1.000
_cell.length_b   1.000
_cell.length_c   1.000
_cell.angle_alpha   90.00
_cell.angle_beta   90.00
_cell.angle_gamma   90.00
#
_symmetry.space_group_name_H-M   'P 1'
#
loop_
_entity.id
_entity.type
_entity.pdbx_description
1 polymer ?
#
loop_
_entity_poly.entity_id
_entity_poly.type
_entity_poly.pdbx_seq_one_letter_code
_entity_poly.pdbx_strand_id
1 'polypeptide(L)'
;MLFQTGLVGFALYTSGVVWIFWTGARIVHAGHPLGLELLPVLIGSLAFLIANATNPYLAKYDYLWIIFLPVAYINLWLLESPQRAASRLPLRWSLSFRPTSSSV
;
A
#
# COMPACT_ATOMS: atom_id res chain seq x y z
N MET A 1 5.65 -14.23 21.66
CA MET A 1 4.45 -13.92 20.84
C MET A 1 4.18 -14.93 19.73
N LEU A 2 5.18 -15.53 19.07
CA LEU A 2 4.95 -16.71 18.19
C LEU A 2 4.24 -17.87 18.93
N PHE A 3 4.49 -17.99 20.24
CA PHE A 3 3.86 -18.98 21.12
C PHE A 3 2.40 -18.64 21.52
N GLN A 4 1.94 -17.39 21.31
CA GLN A 4 0.63 -16.91 21.80
C GLN A 4 -0.36 -16.61 20.65
N THR A 5 0.11 -16.21 19.46
CA THR A 5 -0.71 -16.03 18.25
C THR A 5 -0.53 -17.13 17.20
N GLY A 6 0.43 -18.05 17.41
CA GLY A 6 0.64 -19.24 16.60
C GLY A 6 0.99 -18.98 15.13
N LEU A 7 0.92 -20.05 14.34
CA LEU A 7 1.14 -20.05 12.88
C LEU A 7 0.21 -19.08 12.13
N VAL A 8 -1.00 -18.86 12.67
CA VAL A 8 -2.03 -17.99 12.06
C VAL A 8 -1.60 -16.52 12.05
N GLY A 9 -1.08 -16.02 13.17
CA GLY A 9 -0.56 -14.64 13.24
C GLY A 9 0.62 -14.43 12.30
N PHE A 10 1.52 -15.41 12.22
CA PHE A 10 2.65 -15.38 11.29
C PHE A 10 2.19 -15.39 9.83
N ALA A 11 1.21 -16.23 9.48
CA ALA A 11 0.66 -16.32 8.13
C ALA A 11 -0.03 -15.01 7.72
N LEU A 12 -0.88 -14.45 8.58
CA LEU A 12 -1.56 -13.18 8.32
C LEU A 12 -0.57 -12.04 8.11
N TYR A 13 0.41 -11.89 9.01
CA TYR A 13 1.43 -10.86 8.90
C TYR A 13 2.25 -11.00 7.61
N THR A 14 2.76 -12.20 7.34
CA THR A 14 3.56 -12.47 6.14
C THR A 14 2.74 -12.23 4.87
N SER A 15 1.47 -12.65 4.85
CA SER A 15 0.57 -12.40 3.71
C SER A 15 0.35 -10.91 3.45
N GLY A 16 0.22 -10.11 4.51
CA GLY A 16 0.10 -8.65 4.39
C GLY A 16 1.35 -8.02 3.81
N VAL A 17 2.53 -8.42 4.29
CA VAL A 17 3.82 -7.94 3.75
C VAL A 17 3.95 -8.30 2.27
N VAL A 18 3.70 -9.56 1.90
CA VAL A 18 3.75 -10.01 0.50
C VAL A 18 2.77 -9.21 -0.38
N TRP A 19 1.55 -8.98 0.11
CA TRP A 19 0.54 -8.20 -0.62
C TRP A 19 0.97 -6.74 -0.85
N ILE A 20 1.65 -6.10 0.12
CA ILE A 20 2.19 -4.75 -0.02
C ILE A 20 3.23 -4.69 -1.13
N PHE A 21 4.20 -5.60 -1.13
CA PHE A 21 5.24 -5.64 -2.16
C PHE A 21 4.66 -5.95 -3.54
N TRP A 22 3.73 -6.90 -3.63
CA TRP A 22 3.09 -7.25 -4.90
C TRP A 22 2.26 -6.09 -5.46
N THR A 23 1.44 -5.45 -4.63
CA THR A 23 0.61 -4.30 -5.05
C THR A 23 1.48 -3.10 -5.38
N GLY A 24 2.52 -2.83 -4.59
CA GLY A 24 3.47 -1.76 -4.86
C GLY A 24 4.21 -1.95 -6.18
N ALA A 25 4.72 -3.17 -6.45
CA ALA A 25 5.33 -3.50 -7.74
C ALA A 25 4.34 -3.33 -8.90
N ARG A 26 3.07 -3.70 -8.72
CA ARG A 26 2.02 -3.48 -9.72
C ARG A 26 1.79 -2.00 -10.01
N ILE A 27 1.76 -1.13 -8.99
CA ILE A 27 1.59 0.33 -9.16
C ILE A 27 2.77 0.93 -9.92
N VAL A 28 3.99 0.51 -9.58
CA VAL A 28 5.22 0.95 -10.27
C VAL A 28 5.20 0.50 -11.74
N HIS A 29 4.85 -0.77 -12.01
CA HIS A 29 4.75 -1.29 -13.37
C HIS A 29 3.63 -0.65 -14.19
N ALA A 30 2.56 -0.19 -13.56
CA ALA A 30 1.47 0.52 -14.23
C ALA A 30 1.85 1.94 -14.67
N GLY A 31 3.05 2.43 -14.34
CA GLY A 31 3.52 3.77 -14.72
C GLY A 31 2.80 4.90 -14.01
N HIS A 32 2.14 4.61 -12.87
CA HIS A 32 1.46 5.64 -12.10
C HIS A 32 2.49 6.65 -11.53
N PRO A 33 2.20 7.96 -11.50
CA PRO A 33 3.15 8.97 -10.96
C PRO A 33 3.57 8.67 -9.52
N LEU A 34 2.65 8.15 -8.68
CA LEU A 34 2.95 7.68 -7.33
C LEU A 34 3.99 6.54 -7.27
N GLY A 35 4.19 5.81 -8.37
CA GLY A 35 5.18 4.73 -8.45
C GLY A 35 6.62 5.21 -8.23
N LEU A 36 6.95 6.44 -8.66
CA LEU A 36 8.28 7.03 -8.47
C LEU A 36 8.59 7.29 -7.00
N GLU A 37 7.58 7.68 -6.22
CA GLU A 37 7.70 7.86 -4.77
C GLU A 37 7.61 6.54 -4.01
N LEU A 38 6.78 5.61 -4.48
CA LEU A 38 6.56 4.33 -3.84
C LEU A 38 7.78 3.40 -3.95
N LEU A 39 8.55 3.49 -5.04
CA LEU A 39 9.73 2.64 -5.26
C LEU A 39 10.79 2.77 -4.16
N PRO A 40 11.31 3.97 -3.80
CA PRO A 40 12.26 4.11 -2.70
C PRO A 40 11.67 3.71 -1.34
N VAL A 41 10.36 3.91 -1.14
CA VAL A 41 9.65 3.45 0.07
C VAL A 41 9.69 1.92 0.18
N LEU A 42 9.38 1.20 -0.90
CA LEU A 42 9.42 -0.27 -0.91
C LEU A 42 10.84 -0.80 -0.68
N ILE A 43 11.85 -0.21 -1.31
CA ILE A 43 13.25 -0.60 -1.14
C ILE A 43 13.71 -0.33 0.30
N GLY A 44 13.37 0.83 0.85
CA GLY A 44 13.66 1.18 2.23
C GLY A 44 13.01 0.23 3.23
N SER A 45 11.73 -0.11 3.03
CA SER A 45 11.03 -1.11 3.83
C SER A 45 11.70 -2.48 3.73
N LEU A 46 12.08 -2.94 2.54
CA LEU A 46 12.76 -4.22 2.35
C LEU A 46 14.11 -4.27 3.08
N ALA A 47 14.93 -3.23 2.93
CA ALA A 47 16.21 -3.11 3.62
C ALA A 47 16.03 -3.12 5.15
N PHE A 48 15.00 -2.44 5.65
CA PHE A 48 14.71 -2.41 7.08
C PHE A 48 14.20 -3.77 7.62
N LEU A 49 13.41 -4.50 6.83
CA LEU A 49 12.99 -5.86 7.16
C LEU A 49 14.21 -6.81 7.24
N ILE A 50 15.13 -6.73 6.29
CA ILE A 50 16.37 -7.53 6.27
C ILE A 50 17.28 -7.16 7.45
N ALA A 51 17.43 -5.87 7.73
CA ALA A 51 18.23 -5.39 8.85
C ALA A 51 17.69 -5.91 10.19
N ASN A 52 16.36 -5.96 10.37
CA ASN A 52 15.75 -6.55 11.56
C ASN A 52 15.92 -8.06 11.65
N ALA A 53 15.82 -8.77 10.52
CA ALA A 53 16.07 -10.21 10.49
C ALA A 53 17.53 -10.54 10.87
N THR A 54 18.46 -9.63 10.57
CA THR A 54 19.89 -9.81 10.83
C THR A 54 20.31 -9.33 12.22
N ASN A 55 19.68 -8.27 12.75
CA ASN A 55 20.04 -7.69 14.04
C ASN A 55 18.82 -7.57 14.97
N PRO A 56 18.70 -8.45 15.99
CA PRO A 56 17.57 -8.45 16.92
C PRO A 56 17.54 -7.25 17.88
N TYR A 57 18.56 -6.38 17.91
CA TYR A 57 18.52 -5.13 18.69
C TYR A 57 17.72 -4.02 18.02
N LEU A 58 17.62 -4.07 16.68
CA LEU A 58 16.66 -3.22 15.96
C LEU A 58 15.23 -3.60 16.33
N ALA A 59 15.06 -4.85 16.82
CA ALA A 59 14.05 -5.50 17.70
C ALA A 59 13.02 -4.62 18.45
N LYS A 60 13.42 -3.40 18.81
CA LYS A 60 12.73 -2.52 19.76
C LYS A 60 12.23 -1.23 19.13
N TYR A 61 12.66 -0.90 17.91
CA TYR A 61 12.21 0.32 17.23
C TYR A 61 10.86 0.10 16.57
N ASP A 62 9.95 1.06 16.73
CA ASP A 62 8.51 0.98 16.37
C ASP A 62 8.25 0.44 14.95
N TYR A 63 7.97 -0.86 14.87
CA TYR A 63 7.78 -1.66 13.64
C TYR A 63 6.66 -1.22 12.73
N LEU A 64 5.60 -0.67 13.32
CA LEU A 64 4.37 -0.40 12.61
C LEU A 64 4.59 0.60 11.48
N TRP A 65 5.48 1.57 11.67
CA TRP A 65 5.72 2.63 10.68
C TRP A 65 6.30 2.11 9.35
N ILE A 66 7.17 1.11 9.39
CA ILE A 66 7.83 0.58 8.17
C ILE A 66 6.85 -0.09 7.22
N ILE A 67 5.77 -0.68 7.77
CA ILE A 67 4.70 -1.33 7.01
C ILE A 67 3.59 -0.34 6.71
N PHE A 68 3.30 0.57 7.64
CA PHE A 68 2.25 1.57 7.48
C PHE A 68 2.53 2.55 6.33
N LEU A 69 3.79 2.94 6.14
CA LEU A 69 4.18 3.89 5.09
C LEU A 69 3.86 3.39 3.67
N PRO A 70 4.30 2.20 3.22
CA PRO A 70 3.93 1.68 1.90
C PRO A 70 2.42 1.39 1.78
N VAL A 71 1.75 0.99 2.86
CA VAL A 71 0.28 0.81 2.88
C VAL A 71 -0.45 2.13 2.65
N ALA A 72 0.02 3.23 3.24
CA ALA A 72 -0.57 4.55 3.07
C ALA A 72 -0.51 5.00 1.61
N TYR A 73 0.62 4.76 0.93
CA TYR A 73 0.75 5.04 -0.51
C TYR A 73 -0.18 4.18 -1.38
N ILE A 74 -0.29 2.88 -1.08
CA ILE A 74 -1.25 2.00 -1.77
C ILE A 74 -2.69 2.50 -1.56
N ASN A 75 -3.02 2.95 -0.34
CA ASN A 75 -4.34 3.50 -0.04
C ASN A 75 -4.60 4.81 -0.79
N LEU A 76 -3.60 5.70 -0.88
CA LEU A 76 -3.68 6.91 -1.70
C LEU A 76 -4.00 6.55 -3.16
N TRP A 77 -3.27 5.59 -3.73
CA TRP A 77 -3.52 5.10 -5.09
C TRP A 77 -4.94 4.53 -5.26
N LEU A 78 -5.43 3.75 -4.30
CA LEU A 78 -6.81 3.23 -4.32
C LEU A 78 -7.86 4.34 -4.24
N LEU A 79 -7.58 5.44 -3.51
CA LEU A 79 -8.48 6.58 -3.36
C LEU A 79 -8.50 7.50 -4.58
N GLU A 80 -7.41 7.56 -5.35
CA GLU A 80 -7.32 8.32 -6.61
C GLU A 80 -8.10 7.68 -7.77
N SER A 81 -8.70 6.50 -7.55
CA SER A 81 -9.57 5.86 -8.54
C SER A 81 -10.77 6.75 -8.92
N PRO A 82 -11.09 6.93 -10.23
CA PRO A 82 -12.06 7.91 -10.73
C PRO A 82 -13.46 7.81 -10.10
N GLN A 83 -13.88 6.60 -9.68
CA GLN A 83 -15.20 6.39 -9.08
C GLN A 83 -15.44 7.17 -7.78
N ARG A 84 -14.38 7.49 -7.01
CA ARG A 84 -14.52 8.23 -5.73
C ARG A 84 -14.32 9.74 -5.86
N ALA A 85 -13.66 10.22 -6.92
CA ALA A 85 -13.62 11.64 -7.23
C ALA A 85 -15.03 12.21 -7.47
N ALA A 86 -15.90 11.43 -8.14
CA ALA A 86 -17.31 11.76 -8.33
C ALA A 86 -18.10 11.90 -7.01
N SER A 87 -17.75 11.11 -5.99
CA SER A 87 -18.40 11.16 -4.66
C SER A 87 -17.98 12.35 -3.80
N ARG A 88 -16.85 12.99 -4.13
CA ARG A 88 -16.35 14.20 -3.44
C ARG A 88 -16.93 15.50 -4.00
N LEU A 89 -17.62 15.44 -5.14
CA LEU A 89 -18.31 16.60 -5.68
C LEU A 89 -19.56 16.88 -4.83
N PRO A 90 -19.82 18.14 -4.41
CA PRO A 90 -21.07 18.47 -3.74
C PRO A 90 -22.22 18.05 -4.65
N LEU A 91 -23.25 17.44 -4.05
CA LEU A 91 -24.38 16.75 -4.70
C LEU A 91 -24.92 17.49 -5.95
N ARG A 92 -24.87 18.83 -5.91
CA ARG A 92 -25.27 19.76 -6.97
C ARG A 92 -24.63 19.52 -8.34
N TRP A 93 -23.41 18.97 -8.42
CA TRP A 93 -22.68 18.80 -9.69
C TRP A 93 -22.59 17.34 -10.17
N SER A 94 -23.08 16.38 -9.37
CA SER A 94 -22.99 14.94 -9.67
C SER A 94 -23.82 14.49 -10.88
N LEU A 95 -24.83 15.28 -11.28
CA LEU A 95 -25.71 14.98 -12.40
C LEU A 95 -25.12 15.36 -13.77
N SER A 96 -24.01 16.10 -13.80
CA SER A 96 -23.40 16.58 -15.05
C SER A 96 -22.35 15.60 -15.61
N PHE A 97 -21.70 14.81 -14.76
CA PHE A 97 -20.68 13.85 -15.17
C PHE A 97 -21.29 12.48 -15.45
N ARG A 98 -21.93 12.32 -16.61
CA ARG A 98 -22.04 11.01 -17.25
C ARG A 98 -20.81 10.81 -18.12
N PRO A 99 -19.92 9.85 -17.82
CA PRO A 99 -18.89 9.46 -18.77
C PRO A 99 -19.62 8.87 -19.98
N THR A 100 -19.59 9.57 -21.11
CA THR A 100 -19.98 9.00 -22.40
C THR A 100 -19.01 7.87 -22.69
N SER A 101 -19.49 6.63 -22.60
CA SER A 101 -18.80 5.46 -23.13
C SER A 101 -18.72 5.63 -24.65
N SER A 102 -17.62 6.19 -25.16
CA SER A 102 -17.29 6.07 -26.57
C SER A 102 -16.61 4.73 -26.78
N SER A 103 -17.42 3.76 -27.20
CA SER A 103 -16.99 2.59 -27.95
C SER A 103 -16.26 3.03 -29.22
N VAL A 104 -14.97 2.72 -29.34
CA VAL A 104 -14.26 2.47 -30.60
C VAL A 104 -13.25 1.36 -30.34
#